data_AF-A0A9W9ZXJ2-F1
#
_entry.id   AF-A0A9W9ZXJ2-F1
#
_cell.length_a   1.000
_cell.length_b   1.000
_cell.length_c   1.000
_cell.angle_alpha   90.00
_cell.angle_beta   90.00
_cell.angle_gamma   90.00
#
_symmetry.space_group_name_H-M   'P 1'
#
loop_
_entity.id
_entity.type
_entity.pdbx_description
1 polymer ?
#
loop_
_entity_poly.entity_id
_entity_poly.type
_entity_poly.pdbx_seq_one_letter_code
_entity_poly.pdbx_strand_id
1 'polypeptide(L)'
;MEPDCDYFVDAQLHHAWDAGSVPVVMATDKLDEFLPGNLNTSVIKVRDFKTPQLLADYLKYLSNNEAEYNKYLEWKWKGYGDITGTAIGDYWMPKYPLYCQICVALSEGRSHKKGLKPIPCNPRRFEDWKITKGG
;
A
#
# COMPACT_ATOMS: atom_id res chain seq x y z
N MET A 1 4.80 1.86 15.85
CA MET A 1 3.72 1.78 14.85
C MET A 1 4.27 0.89 13.76
N GLU A 2 3.70 -0.30 13.60
CA GLU A 2 4.32 -1.38 12.83
C GLU A 2 3.73 -1.41 11.41
N PRO A 3 4.55 -1.53 10.34
CA PRO A 3 4.06 -1.59 8.96
C PRO A 3 3.16 -2.81 8.66
N ASP A 4 3.24 -3.85 9.50
CA ASP A 4 2.42 -5.06 9.40
C ASP A 4 1.01 -4.93 10.00
N CYS A 5 0.56 -3.72 10.34
CA CYS A 5 -0.81 -3.48 10.79
C CYS A 5 -1.77 -3.25 9.61
N ASP A 6 -3.00 -3.75 9.72
CA ASP A 6 -4.05 -3.45 8.74
C ASP A 6 -4.26 -1.95 8.59
N TYR A 7 -4.45 -1.51 7.34
CA TYR A 7 -4.68 -0.11 6.98
C TYR A 7 -3.51 0.83 7.31
N PHE A 8 -2.32 0.29 7.62
CA PHE A 8 -1.10 1.07 7.68
C PHE A 8 -0.53 1.27 6.27
N VAL A 9 -1.03 2.31 5.60
CA VAL A 9 -0.52 2.80 4.32
C VAL A 9 -0.23 4.29 4.51
N ASP A 10 1.03 4.68 4.34
CA ASP A 10 1.48 6.05 4.63
C ASP A 10 2.11 6.73 3.41
N ALA A 11 2.62 7.95 3.64
CA ALA A 11 3.22 8.76 2.59
C ALA A 11 4.47 8.13 1.94
N GLN A 12 5.12 7.13 2.54
CA GLN A 12 6.31 6.51 1.97
C GLN A 12 5.99 5.83 0.63
N LEU A 13 4.81 5.22 0.51
CA LEU A 13 4.35 4.62 -0.73
C LEU A 13 4.22 5.66 -1.84
N HIS A 14 3.60 6.80 -1.53
CA HIS A 14 3.45 7.91 -2.47
C HIS A 14 4.81 8.51 -2.87
N HIS A 15 5.70 8.74 -1.92
CA HIS A 15 7.04 9.28 -2.20
C HIS A 15 7.85 8.38 -3.14
N ALA A 16 7.75 7.06 -2.99
CA ALA A 16 8.44 6.12 -3.86
C ALA A 16 7.94 6.21 -5.32
N TRP A 17 6.61 6.29 -5.52
CA TRP A 17 6.01 6.47 -6.83
C TRP A 17 6.36 7.81 -7.47
N ASP A 18 6.30 8.90 -6.69
CA ASP A 18 6.65 10.25 -7.14
C ASP A 18 8.13 10.34 -7.55
N ALA A 19 9.02 9.67 -6.82
CA ALA A 19 10.43 9.55 -7.16
C ALA A 19 10.71 8.69 -8.42
N GLY A 20 9.69 7.98 -8.95
CA GLY A 20 9.88 7.08 -10.10
C GLY A 20 10.55 5.75 -9.76
N SER A 21 10.57 5.40 -8.48
CA SER A 21 11.06 4.10 -8.00
C SER A 21 9.93 3.08 -7.86
N VAL A 22 10.28 1.80 -7.89
CA VAL A 22 9.35 0.72 -7.56
C VAL A 22 9.41 0.44 -6.05
N PRO A 23 8.34 0.73 -5.29
CA PRO A 23 8.33 0.51 -3.85
C PRO A 23 8.35 -0.99 -3.49
N VAL A 24 9.21 -1.34 -2.54
CA VAL A 24 9.19 -2.64 -1.87
C VAL A 24 8.45 -2.47 -0.54
N VAL A 25 7.24 -3.00 -0.47
CA VAL A 25 6.28 -2.70 0.60
C VAL A 25 6.13 -3.88 1.55
N MET A 26 6.33 -3.61 2.83
CA MET A 26 5.92 -4.47 3.93
C MET A 26 4.58 -3.93 4.45
N ALA A 27 3.50 -4.65 4.21
CA ALA A 27 2.15 -4.30 4.63
C ALA A 27 1.31 -5.58 4.75
N THR A 28 0.07 -5.48 5.24
CA THR A 28 -0.86 -6.63 5.25
C THR A 28 -1.45 -6.91 3.87
N ASP A 29 -2.28 -7.96 3.76
CA ASP A 29 -3.07 -8.26 2.57
C ASP A 29 -4.12 -7.17 2.27
N LYS A 30 -4.40 -6.29 3.23
CA LYS A 30 -5.26 -5.10 3.04
C LYS A 30 -4.64 -4.01 2.18
N LEU A 31 -3.35 -4.08 1.87
CA LEU A 31 -2.71 -3.14 0.95
C LEU A 31 -3.43 -3.10 -0.41
N ASP A 32 -3.96 -4.22 -0.89
CA ASP A 32 -4.66 -4.30 -2.17
C ASP A 32 -5.93 -3.43 -2.24
N GLU A 33 -6.56 -3.13 -1.10
CA GLU A 33 -7.71 -2.22 -1.03
C GLU A 33 -7.31 -0.77 -1.40
N PHE A 34 -6.02 -0.44 -1.29
CA PHE A 34 -5.44 0.87 -1.63
C PHE A 34 -4.78 0.91 -3.02
N LEU A 35 -4.70 -0.24 -3.71
CA LEU A 35 -4.03 -0.38 -5.00
C LEU A 35 -5.01 -0.77 -6.13
N PRO A 36 -5.98 0.09 -6.48
CA PRO A 36 -6.95 -0.22 -7.51
C PRO A 36 -6.33 -0.26 -8.91
N GLY A 37 -6.98 -1.01 -9.81
CA GLY A 37 -6.63 -1.04 -11.23
C GLY A 37 -5.18 -1.41 -11.47
N ASN A 38 -4.47 -0.57 -12.23
CA ASN A 38 -3.08 -0.79 -12.62
C ASN A 38 -2.07 -0.53 -11.47
N LEU A 39 -2.52 -0.01 -10.33
CA LEU A 39 -1.65 0.21 -9.17
C LEU A 39 -1.35 -1.08 -8.41
N ASN A 40 -2.12 -2.16 -8.60
CA ASN A 40 -1.84 -3.45 -7.94
C ASN A 40 -0.50 -4.06 -8.35
N THR A 41 -0.03 -3.80 -9.57
CA THR A 41 1.26 -4.24 -10.10
C THR A 41 2.35 -3.19 -9.96
N SER A 42 2.10 -2.06 -9.28
CA SER A 42 3.08 -0.98 -9.15
C SER A 42 4.00 -1.11 -7.94
N VAL A 43 3.84 -2.18 -7.16
CA VAL A 43 4.57 -2.41 -5.89
C VAL A 43 5.09 -3.84 -5.82
N ILE A 44 6.21 -4.03 -5.12
CA ILE A 44 6.72 -5.36 -4.76
C ILE A 44 6.31 -5.63 -3.32
N LYS A 45 5.39 -6.58 -3.10
CA LYS A 45 4.93 -6.93 -1.76
C LYS A 45 5.87 -7.95 -1.14
N VAL A 46 6.44 -7.62 0.02
CA VAL A 46 7.32 -8.55 0.75
C VAL A 46 6.60 -9.86 1.09
N ARG A 47 5.28 -9.83 1.30
CA ARG A 47 4.45 -10.99 1.63
C ARG A 47 4.33 -12.04 0.53
N ASP A 48 4.59 -11.66 -0.73
CA ASP A 48 4.51 -12.60 -1.85
C ASP A 48 5.72 -13.56 -1.89
N PHE A 49 6.76 -13.25 -1.10
CA PHE A 49 7.99 -14.04 -1.01
C PHE A 49 7.99 -14.90 0.26
N LYS A 50 8.29 -16.19 0.10
CA LYS A 50 8.36 -17.13 1.24
C LYS A 50 9.54 -16.85 2.17
N THR A 51 10.62 -16.25 1.68
CA THR A 51 11.83 -15.99 2.44
C THR A 51 12.48 -14.67 2.01
N PRO A 52 13.25 -14.00 2.89
CA PRO A 52 14.02 -12.81 2.53
C PRO A 52 15.03 -13.08 1.39
N GLN A 53 15.56 -14.29 1.31
CA GLN A 53 16.49 -14.68 0.24
C GLN A 53 15.81 -14.64 -1.14
N LEU A 54 14.59 -15.18 -1.26
CA LEU A 54 13.84 -15.14 -2.53
C LEU A 54 13.51 -13.71 -2.95
N LEU A 55 13.19 -12.82 -2.00
CA LEU A 55 13.01 -11.40 -2.27
C LEU A 55 14.33 -10.78 -2.78
N ALA A 56 15.45 -11.03 -2.11
CA ALA A 56 16.75 -10.50 -2.51
C ALA A 56 17.16 -10.97 -3.92
N ASP A 57 16.92 -12.24 -4.24
CA ASP A 57 17.21 -12.80 -5.56
C ASP A 57 16.31 -12.19 -6.64
N TYR A 58 15.03 -11.95 -6.32
CA TYR A 58 14.10 -11.26 -7.21
C TYR A 58 14.50 -9.80 -7.49
N LEU A 59 14.93 -9.07 -6.46
CA LEU A 59 15.40 -7.69 -6.61
C LEU A 59 16.68 -7.62 -7.47
N LYS A 60 17.60 -8.57 -7.30
CA LYS A 60 18.79 -8.68 -8.18
C LYS A 60 18.39 -8.98 -9.63
N TYR A 61 17.42 -9.86 -9.84
CA TYR A 61 16.89 -10.12 -11.18
C TYR A 61 16.30 -8.86 -11.82
N LEU A 62 15.44 -8.13 -11.10
CA LEU A 62 14.84 -6.89 -11.58
C LEU A 62 15.89 -5.81 -11.90
N SER A 63 16.91 -5.66 -11.05
CA SER A 63 17.98 -4.70 -11.27
C SER A 63 18.79 -4.97 -12.54
N ASN A 64 18.78 -6.20 -13.06
CA ASN A 64 19.47 -6.57 -14.30
C ASN A 64 18.52 -6.71 -15.49
N ASN A 65 17.21 -6.53 -15.29
CA ASN A 65 16.20 -6.69 -16.33
C ASN A 65 15.27 -5.48 -16.38
N GLU A 66 15.67 -4.49 -17.18
CA GLU A 66 14.95 -3.24 -17.35
C GLU A 66 13.52 -3.44 -17.87
N ALA A 67 13.30 -4.43 -18.75
CA ALA A 67 11.97 -4.72 -19.28
C ALA A 67 11.00 -5.18 -18.19
N GLU A 68 11.45 -6.00 -17.26
CA GLU A 68 10.63 -6.44 -16.12
C GLU A 68 10.45 -5.33 -15.08
N TYR A 69 11.49 -4.54 -14.82
CA TYR A 69 11.38 -3.37 -13.94
C TYR A 69 10.34 -2.37 -14.47
N ASN A 70 10.36 -2.09 -15.79
CA ASN A 70 9.44 -1.15 -16.41
C ASN A 70 7.97 -1.57 -16.33
N LYS A 71 7.66 -2.86 -16.19
CA LYS A 71 6.27 -3.32 -15.98
C LYS A 71 5.66 -2.72 -14.72
N TYR A 72 6.44 -2.54 -13.66
CA TYR A 72 5.99 -1.91 -12.41
C TYR A 72 5.67 -0.42 -12.57
N LEU A 73 6.22 0.24 -13.59
CA LEU A 73 5.99 1.64 -13.87
C LEU A 73 4.89 1.87 -14.93
N GLU A 74 4.27 0.80 -15.45
CA GLU A 74 3.29 0.88 -16.54
C GLU A 74 2.11 1.80 -16.29
N TRP A 75 1.69 1.89 -15.03
CA TRP A 75 0.62 2.78 -14.58
C TRP A 75 0.92 4.26 -14.88
N LYS A 76 2.20 4.67 -15.01
CA LYS A 76 2.56 6.07 -15.32
C LYS A 76 2.14 6.50 -16.72
N TRP A 77 2.10 5.57 -17.67
CA TRP A 77 1.71 5.86 -19.06
C TRP A 77 0.33 5.31 -19.43
N LYS A 78 -0.08 4.18 -18.85
CA LYS A 78 -1.44 3.63 -19.05
C LYS A 78 -2.49 4.34 -18.17
N GLY A 79 -2.06 5.05 -17.14
CA GLY A 79 -2.91 5.59 -16.10
C GLY A 79 -3.25 4.57 -15.00
N TYR A 80 -3.82 5.06 -13.92
CA TYR A 80 -4.21 4.27 -12.73
C TYR A 80 -5.52 3.47 -12.91
N GLY A 81 -6.28 3.71 -13.98
CA GLY A 81 -7.60 3.09 -14.20
C GLY A 81 -8.72 3.84 -13.48
N ASP A 82 -9.85 3.18 -13.24
CA ASP A 82 -10.94 3.74 -12.45
C ASP A 82 -10.64 3.62 -10.95
N ILE A 83 -10.44 4.77 -10.30
CA ILE A 83 -10.17 4.88 -8.86
C ILE A 83 -11.38 5.41 -8.09
N THR A 84 -12.53 5.57 -8.75
CA THR A 84 -13.76 6.11 -8.14
C THR A 84 -14.25 5.19 -7.03
N GLY A 85 -14.50 5.75 -5.85
CA GLY A 85 -14.98 4.99 -4.69
C GLY A 85 -13.93 4.10 -4.02
N THR A 86 -12.65 4.31 -4.33
CA THR A 86 -11.52 3.64 -3.66
C THR A 86 -10.91 4.58 -2.62
N ALA A 87 -10.28 4.02 -1.58
CA ALA A 87 -9.66 4.83 -0.52
C ALA A 87 -8.61 5.82 -1.07
N ILE A 88 -7.83 5.39 -2.06
CA ILE A 88 -6.81 6.23 -2.70
C ILE A 88 -7.43 7.30 -3.61
N GLY A 89 -8.54 6.98 -4.30
CA GLY A 89 -9.29 7.94 -5.10
C GLY A 89 -9.91 9.03 -4.24
N ASP A 90 -10.52 8.66 -3.11
CA ASP A 90 -11.08 9.63 -2.16
C ASP A 90 -10.02 10.54 -1.55
N TYR A 91 -8.79 10.04 -1.38
CA TYR A 91 -7.64 10.79 -0.89
C TYR A 91 -7.02 11.72 -1.94
N TRP A 92 -6.79 11.23 -3.17
CA TRP A 92 -6.16 12.00 -4.25
C TRP A 92 -7.11 12.98 -4.95
N MET A 93 -8.39 12.62 -5.05
CA MET A 93 -9.42 13.40 -5.72
C MET A 93 -10.59 13.72 -4.76
N PRO A 94 -10.32 14.42 -3.64
CA PRO A 94 -11.36 14.72 -2.68
C PRO A 94 -12.38 15.70 -3.26
N LYS A 95 -13.68 15.39 -3.11
CA LYS A 95 -14.77 16.27 -3.57
C LYS A 95 -14.70 17.68 -2.98
N TYR A 96 -14.24 17.79 -1.74
CA TYR A 96 -14.03 19.05 -1.02
C TYR A 96 -12.74 18.96 -0.20
N PRO A 97 -12.10 20.10 0.17
CA PRO A 97 -11.02 20.12 1.14
C PRO A 97 -11.40 19.38 2.43
N LEU A 98 -10.44 18.73 3.08
CA LEU A 98 -10.66 17.86 4.24
C LEU A 98 -11.56 18.50 5.32
N TYR A 99 -11.29 19.77 5.67
CA TYR A 99 -12.09 20.51 6.65
C TYR A 99 -13.55 20.69 6.23
N CYS A 100 -13.81 20.93 4.95
CA CYS A 100 -15.18 21.04 4.44
C CYS A 100 -15.92 19.70 4.53
N GLN A 101 -15.23 18.58 4.29
CA GLN A 101 -15.84 17.25 4.43
C GLN A 101 -16.29 16.99 5.87
N ILE A 102 -15.48 17.42 6.85
CA ILE A 102 -15.83 17.36 8.27
C ILE A 102 -17.08 18.21 8.54
N CYS A 103 -17.13 19.45 8.04
CA CYS A 103 -18.30 20.32 8.22
C CYS A 103 -19.58 19.70 7.63
N VAL A 104 -19.50 19.09 6.44
CA VAL A 104 -20.62 18.39 5.82
C VAL A 104 -21.07 17.20 6.67
N ALA A 105 -20.13 16.37 7.12
CA ALA A 105 -20.45 15.23 7.98
C ALA A 105 -21.12 15.67 9.30
N LEU A 106 -20.63 16.76 9.91
CA LEU A 106 -21.24 17.32 11.12
C LEU A 106 -22.64 17.87 10.86
N SER A 107 -22.85 18.59 9.74
CA SER A 107 -24.16 19.12 9.33
C SER A 107 -25.19 17.99 9.11
N GLU A 108 -24.75 16.87 8.54
CA GLU A 108 -25.57 15.67 8.32
C GLU A 108 -25.76 14.83 9.59
N GLY A 109 -25.20 15.25 10.73
CA GLY A 109 -25.29 14.53 12.00
C GLY A 109 -24.48 13.23 12.05
N ARG A 110 -23.54 13.02 11.12
CA ARG A 110 -22.60 11.87 11.09
C ARG A 110 -21.53 11.99 12.18
N SER A 111 -21.96 11.99 13.43
CA SER A 111 -21.10 12.00 14.61
C SER A 111 -21.10 10.64 15.31
N HIS A 112 -19.92 10.06 15.53
CA HIS A 112 -19.79 8.81 16.27
C HIS A 112 -19.93 9.06 17.78
N LYS A 113 -21.13 8.87 18.33
CA LYS A 113 -21.42 9.08 19.77
C LYS A 113 -20.57 8.24 20.74
N LYS A 114 -20.01 7.12 20.28
CA LYS A 114 -19.25 6.16 21.10
C LYS A 114 -17.78 6.00 20.65
N GLY A 115 -17.27 6.93 19.84
CA GLY A 115 -15.96 6.79 19.20
C GLY A 115 -15.91 5.67 18.17
N LEU A 116 -14.82 5.60 17.41
CA LEU A 116 -14.55 4.48 16.51
C LEU A 116 -13.97 3.30 17.30
N LYS A 117 -14.27 2.08 16.86
CA LYS A 117 -13.63 0.89 17.44
C LYS A 117 -12.15 0.88 17.02
N PRO A 118 -11.22 0.56 17.93
CA PRO A 118 -9.83 0.34 17.56
C PRO A 118 -9.73 -0.77 16.51
N ILE A 119 -8.90 -0.55 15.48
CA ILE A 119 -8.52 -1.60 14.54
C ILE A 119 -7.42 -2.42 15.24
N PRO A 120 -7.64 -3.71 15.54
CA PRO A 120 -6.62 -4.52 16.19
C PRO A 120 -5.47 -4.76 15.22
N CYS A 121 -4.24 -4.47 15.67
CA CYS A 121 -3.03 -4.83 14.92
C CYS A 121 -2.40 -6.08 15.52
N ASN A 122 -2.26 -7.12 14.69
CA ASN A 122 -1.52 -8.32 15.02
C ASN A 122 -0.24 -8.36 14.15
N PRO A 123 0.84 -7.69 14.59
CA PRO A 123 2.07 -7.65 13.80
C PRO A 123 2.69 -9.05 13.70
N ARG A 124 3.38 -9.32 12.60
CA ARG A 124 4.11 -10.58 12.44
C ARG A 124 5.22 -10.67 13.49
N ARG A 125 5.37 -11.85 14.08
CA ARG A 125 6.48 -12.19 14.95
C ARG A 125 7.60 -12.81 14.14
N PHE A 126 8.79 -12.88 14.73
CA PHE A 126 9.97 -13.48 14.08
C PHE A 126 9.68 -14.89 13.53
N GLU A 127 8.88 -15.67 14.25
CA GLU A 127 8.51 -17.04 13.88
C GLU A 127 7.65 -17.10 12.61
N ASP A 128 6.83 -16.08 12.36
CA ASP A 128 5.94 -16.00 11.20
C ASP A 128 6.71 -15.84 9.89
N TRP A 129 7.94 -15.33 9.96
CA TRP A 129 8.83 -15.18 8.80
C TRP A 129 9.43 -16.51 8.34
N LYS A 130 9.28 -17.60 9.11
CA LYS A 130 9.82 -18.93 8.81
C LYS A 130 11.30 -18.89 8.41
N ILE A 131 12.06 -17.95 8.98
CA ILE A 131 13.50 -17.81 8.76
C ILE A 131 14.16 -18.95 9.52
N THR A 132 14.46 -20.04 8.82
CA THR A 132 15.34 -21.09 9.37
C THR A 132 16.71 -20.48 9.56
N LYS A 133 17.29 -20.57 10.76
CA LYS A 133 18.69 -20.22 10.99
C LYS A 133 19.53 -20.95 9.95
N GLY A 134 20.24 -20.19 9.12
CA GLY A 134 21.16 -20.74 8.13
C GLY A 134 22.17 -21.65 8.83
N GLY A 135 22.34 -22.85 8.28
CA GLY A 135 23.53 -23.68 8.53
C GLY A 135 24.70 -23.22 7.69
#